data_AF-A0AAD4IH43-F1
#
_entry.id   AF-A0AAD4IH43-F1
#
_cell.length_a   1.000
_cell.length_b   1.000
_cell.length_c   1.000
_cell.angle_alpha   90.00
_cell.angle_beta   90.00
_cell.angle_gamma   90.00
#
_symmetry.space_group_name_H-M   'P 1'
#
loop_
_entity.id
_entity.type
_entity.pdbx_description
1 polymer ?
#
loop_
_entity_poly.entity_id
_entity_poly.type
_entity_poly.pdbx_seq_one_letter_code
_entity_poly.pdbx_strand_id
1 'polypeptide(L)'
;MGGLLSSKVEDDWKSDAQHAMETGSFCVVCGNPFDIEGDVYNIDPKDTRFQWLYSLRLLGGTSDVAEHMVASEGSIPINMSELPDIYLSEVASFSSTGSGYFRIVGDAGQDDIWFDALAYTCNHGTLFPLHEQCIVTSCRAIDHHYSARREVESKPTLKILYQLLSARFNQRKCCTDKPYETSNDIFDLCSSPSEYGPRSVLALSRLEWWGGKYDKFYTDPVEEEGTISFVRRVLQSLPCRRDEPKYKLKATREPQRLERLPTELLDAVCSYLPAPSVIALHRTSKALALRIPLDYVFWRNSLRDGSLHPHIWDLDTKQIEHHLSDPDAAVLGRTVSWDWKVASKLLATKRLLISGCDDRLLDVPDGFWNRCRIWATIAEALQEQDTLW
;
A
#
# COMPACT_ATOMS: atom_id res chain seq x y z
N MET A 1 -46.08 -4.79 34.05
CA MET A 1 -45.51 -5.61 32.95
C MET A 1 -45.39 -4.67 31.75
N GLY A 2 -44.25 -4.12 31.35
CA GLY A 2 -42.87 -4.59 31.40
C GLY A 2 -42.31 -4.41 29.99
N GLY A 3 -42.18 -3.15 29.54
CA GLY A 3 -41.65 -2.82 28.22
C GLY A 3 -40.16 -2.52 28.34
N LEU A 4 -39.34 -3.48 27.91
CA LEU A 4 -37.89 -3.38 27.86
C LEU A 4 -37.46 -2.23 26.93
N LEU A 5 -37.13 -1.10 27.54
CA LEU A 5 -36.18 -0.16 26.97
C LEU A 5 -34.84 -0.89 26.89
N SER A 6 -34.50 -1.39 25.71
CA SER A 6 -33.14 -1.80 25.38
C SER A 6 -32.30 -0.53 25.41
N SER A 7 -31.69 -0.27 26.57
CA SER A 7 -30.58 0.67 26.65
C SER A 7 -29.52 0.15 25.69
N LYS A 8 -29.18 0.93 24.66
CA LYS A 8 -27.88 0.83 24.01
C LYS A 8 -26.84 0.99 25.12
N VAL A 9 -26.36 -0.13 25.64
CA VAL A 9 -25.08 -0.16 26.32
C VAL A 9 -24.11 0.06 25.17
N GLU A 10 -23.57 1.27 25.06
CA GLU A 10 -22.29 1.47 24.38
C GLU A 10 -21.31 0.58 25.16
N ASP A 11 -21.09 -0.62 24.64
CA ASP A 11 -20.05 -1.51 25.13
C ASP A 11 -18.75 -0.85 24.69
N ASP A 12 -18.19 -0.06 25.61
CA ASP A 12 -16.99 0.77 25.48
C ASP A 12 -15.74 -0.13 25.41
N TRP A 13 -15.80 -1.17 24.57
CA TRP A 13 -14.68 -2.03 24.30
C TRP A 13 -13.71 -1.27 23.41
N LYS A 14 -12.69 -0.69 24.04
CA LYS A 14 -11.47 -0.27 23.35
C LYS A 14 -10.56 -1.49 23.24
N SER A 15 -10.16 -1.83 22.03
CA SER A 15 -9.13 -2.85 21.84
C SER A 15 -7.79 -2.33 22.41
N ASP A 16 -6.91 -3.21 22.83
CA ASP A 16 -5.53 -2.81 23.22
C ASP A 16 -4.81 -2.11 22.05
N ALA A 17 -5.23 -2.40 20.81
CA ALA A 17 -4.78 -1.66 19.63
C ALA A 17 -5.25 -0.20 19.64
N GLN A 18 -6.48 0.09 20.06
CA GLN A 18 -6.98 1.45 20.24
C GLN A 18 -6.26 2.18 21.38
N HIS A 19 -5.85 1.48 22.43
CA HIS A 19 -5.00 2.05 23.48
C HIS A 19 -3.58 2.35 22.96
N ALA A 20 -2.98 1.47 22.17
CA ALA A 20 -1.71 1.72 21.50
C ALA A 20 -1.77 2.96 20.59
N MET A 21 -2.93 3.23 19.99
CA MET A 21 -3.15 4.45 19.22
C MET A 21 -3.14 5.72 20.08
N GLU A 22 -3.82 5.69 21.23
CA GLU A 22 -3.83 6.79 22.20
C GLU A 22 -2.42 7.11 22.71
N THR A 23 -1.60 6.09 22.92
CA THR A 23 -0.22 6.22 23.40
C THR A 23 0.81 6.47 22.29
N GLY A 24 0.39 6.49 21.02
CA GLY A 24 1.28 6.75 19.87
C GLY A 24 2.21 5.59 19.51
N SER A 25 1.98 4.39 20.03
CA SER A 25 2.81 3.19 19.81
C SER A 25 2.38 2.36 18.59
N PHE A 26 1.95 3.04 17.51
CA PHE A 26 1.46 2.42 16.29
C PHE A 26 2.02 3.09 15.04
N CYS A 27 2.09 2.34 13.95
CA CYS A 27 2.44 2.88 12.64
C CYS A 27 1.29 3.73 12.11
N VAL A 28 1.55 5.03 11.90
CA VAL A 28 0.50 5.97 11.47
C VAL A 28 -0.07 5.68 10.08
N VAL A 29 0.58 4.83 9.27
CA VAL A 29 0.10 4.45 7.92
C VAL A 29 -0.76 3.18 7.96
N CYS A 30 -0.31 2.14 8.66
CA CYS A 30 -0.98 0.82 8.60
C CYS A 30 -1.81 0.50 9.85
N GLY A 31 -1.61 1.22 10.96
CA GLY A 31 -2.33 1.02 12.23
C GLY A 31 -1.85 -0.16 13.05
N ASN A 32 -0.74 -0.81 12.66
CA ASN A 32 -0.18 -1.93 13.38
C ASN A 32 0.74 -1.46 14.51
N PRO A 33 0.85 -2.23 15.60
CA PRO A 33 1.77 -1.95 16.69
C PRO A 33 3.23 -2.17 16.28
N PHE A 34 4.15 -1.65 17.08
CA PHE A 34 5.59 -1.90 16.97
C PHE A 34 6.11 -2.98 17.92
N ASP A 35 5.23 -3.42 18.82
CA ASP A 35 5.50 -4.45 19.80
C ASP A 35 4.28 -5.37 19.85
N ILE A 36 4.49 -6.62 19.43
CA ILE A 36 3.48 -7.68 19.48
C ILE A 36 3.79 -8.68 20.61
N GLU A 37 4.74 -8.38 21.49
CA GLU A 37 5.03 -9.21 22.65
C GLU A 37 3.89 -9.14 23.68
N GLY A 38 3.51 -10.30 24.22
CA GLY A 38 2.45 -10.44 25.23
C GLY A 38 1.25 -11.28 24.77
N ASP A 39 0.35 -11.59 25.70
CA ASP A 39 -0.81 -12.47 25.46
C ASP A 39 -1.99 -11.77 24.72
N VAL A 40 -1.78 -10.53 24.26
CA VAL A 40 -2.81 -9.70 23.61
C VAL A 40 -3.08 -10.17 22.18
N TYR A 41 -2.02 -10.55 21.47
CA TYR A 41 -2.08 -11.00 20.09
C TYR A 41 -1.92 -12.53 20.08
N ASN A 42 -2.80 -13.25 19.37
CA ASN A 42 -2.64 -14.70 19.20
C ASN A 42 -1.62 -15.01 18.09
N ILE A 43 -0.46 -14.36 18.16
CA ILE A 43 0.58 -14.34 17.13
C ILE A 43 1.89 -14.72 17.79
N ASP A 44 2.67 -15.59 17.14
CA ASP A 44 4.02 -15.88 17.58
C ASP A 44 4.97 -14.78 17.09
N PRO A 45 5.58 -13.97 18.00
CA PRO A 45 6.55 -12.94 17.62
C PRO A 45 7.77 -13.47 16.85
N LYS A 46 8.04 -14.79 16.95
CA LYS A 46 9.17 -15.44 16.27
C LYS A 46 8.85 -15.86 14.85
N ASP A 47 7.57 -15.90 14.48
CA ASP A 47 7.16 -16.23 13.11
C ASP A 47 7.65 -15.13 12.16
N THR A 48 8.40 -15.57 11.15
CA THR A 48 9.07 -14.70 10.17
C THR A 48 8.09 -13.78 9.44
N ARG A 49 6.82 -14.18 9.31
CA ARG A 49 5.76 -13.39 8.66
C ARG A 49 5.46 -12.08 9.40
N PHE A 50 5.76 -11.99 10.69
CA PHE A 50 5.47 -10.82 11.53
C PHE A 50 6.72 -10.04 11.94
N GLN A 51 7.92 -10.53 11.63
CA GLN A 51 9.18 -9.88 12.03
C GLN A 51 9.35 -8.47 11.46
N TRP A 52 8.73 -8.18 10.30
CA TRP A 52 8.75 -6.84 9.70
C TRP A 52 8.12 -5.76 10.61
N LEU A 53 7.22 -6.14 11.53
CA LEU A 53 6.58 -5.20 12.47
C LEU A 53 7.57 -4.56 13.45
N TYR A 54 8.72 -5.20 13.68
CA TYR A 54 9.81 -4.66 14.49
C TYR A 54 10.76 -3.77 13.70
N SER A 55 10.66 -3.76 12.36
CA SER A 55 11.47 -2.91 11.48
C SER A 55 10.81 -1.55 11.32
N LEU A 56 11.00 -0.67 12.31
CA LEU A 56 10.42 0.66 12.32
C LEU A 56 11.47 1.77 12.19
N ARG A 57 11.02 2.91 11.67
CA ARG A 57 11.80 4.14 11.47
C ARG A 57 10.97 5.32 11.93
N LEU A 58 11.64 6.40 12.31
CA LEU A 58 11.04 7.69 12.59
C LEU A 58 11.28 8.62 11.39
N LEU A 59 10.21 9.23 10.89
CA LEU A 59 10.24 10.18 9.77
C LEU A 59 9.80 11.56 10.25
N GLY A 60 10.59 12.60 9.98
CA GLY A 60 10.23 13.97 10.38
C GLY A 60 11.03 15.04 9.65
N GLY A 61 10.85 16.30 10.04
CA GLY A 61 11.71 17.39 9.61
C GLY A 61 13.03 17.38 10.38
N THR A 62 14.16 17.63 9.71
CA THR A 62 15.47 17.70 10.40
C THR A 62 15.52 18.78 11.48
N SER A 63 14.75 19.86 11.31
CA SER A 63 14.62 20.92 12.30
C SER A 63 13.88 20.51 13.58
N ASP A 64 13.09 19.43 13.53
CA ASP A 64 12.22 19.02 14.63
C ASP A 64 12.86 17.96 15.52
N VAL A 65 13.90 17.25 15.04
CA VAL A 65 14.52 16.09 15.71
C VAL A 65 14.98 16.40 17.12
N ALA A 66 15.63 17.55 17.34
CA ALA A 66 16.19 17.91 18.63
C ALA A 66 15.12 18.09 19.72
N GLU A 67 13.93 18.56 19.35
CA GLU A 67 12.82 18.82 20.28
C GLU A 67 12.10 17.54 20.69
N HIS A 68 12.19 16.49 19.87
CA HIS A 68 11.59 15.17 20.15
C HIS A 68 12.58 14.19 20.80
N MET A 69 13.84 14.60 20.98
CA MET A 69 14.87 13.76 21.59
C MET A 69 14.81 13.88 23.11
N VAL A 70 14.49 12.77 23.78
CA VAL A 70 14.29 12.70 25.23
C VAL A 70 15.62 12.48 25.95
N ALA A 71 16.49 11.64 25.38
CA ALA A 71 17.81 11.35 25.93
C ALA A 71 18.76 10.92 24.80
N SER A 72 20.03 11.34 24.88
CA SER A 72 21.04 10.96 23.89
C SER A 72 22.47 10.85 24.41
N GLU A 73 22.76 11.14 25.70
CA GLU A 73 24.09 11.10 26.34
C GLU A 73 25.33 11.49 25.47
N GLY A 74 25.14 12.40 24.49
CA GLY A 74 26.20 12.86 23.58
C GLY A 74 26.24 12.19 22.20
N SER A 75 25.43 11.15 21.97
CA SER A 75 25.14 10.56 20.67
C SER A 75 24.34 11.54 19.80
N ILE A 76 24.65 11.59 18.50
CA ILE A 76 23.97 12.43 17.52
C ILE A 76 23.18 11.51 16.58
N PRO A 77 21.87 11.75 16.36
CA PRO A 77 21.09 10.93 15.47
C PRO A 77 21.61 11.00 14.04
N ILE A 78 21.79 9.83 13.41
CA ILE A 78 22.21 9.71 12.02
C ILE A 78 20.98 9.86 11.13
N ASN A 79 21.05 10.77 10.16
CA ASN A 79 20.03 10.91 9.13
C ASN A 79 20.30 9.93 7.98
N MET A 80 19.44 8.92 7.85
CA MET A 80 19.46 7.94 6.75
C MET A 80 18.86 8.48 5.45
N SER A 81 18.22 9.65 5.50
CA SER A 81 17.72 10.35 4.32
C SER A 81 18.85 11.08 3.61
N GLU A 82 18.90 11.00 2.28
CA GLU A 82 19.78 11.82 1.46
C GLU A 82 19.32 13.30 1.37
N LEU A 83 18.15 13.61 1.95
CA LEU A 83 17.53 14.94 1.88
C LEU A 83 17.88 15.76 3.13
N PRO A 84 18.37 16.99 3.00
CA PRO A 84 18.84 17.79 4.13
C PRO A 84 17.72 18.28 5.05
N ASP A 85 16.50 18.40 4.55
CA ASP A 85 15.33 18.89 5.29
C ASP A 85 14.43 17.77 5.85
N ILE A 86 14.70 16.52 5.50
CA ILE A 86 13.94 15.35 5.95
C ILE A 86 14.83 14.43 6.75
N TYR A 87 14.44 14.14 7.98
CA TYR A 87 15.06 13.16 8.84
C TYR A 87 14.40 11.80 8.65
N LEU A 88 15.20 10.78 8.36
CA LEU A 88 14.81 9.39 8.46
C LEU A 88 15.80 8.71 9.42
N SER A 89 15.28 8.13 10.49
CA SER A 89 16.14 7.52 11.51
C SER A 89 16.83 6.23 11.03
N GLU A 90 17.81 5.80 11.80
CA GLU A 90 18.22 4.40 11.86
C GLU A 90 17.07 3.48 12.33
N VAL A 91 17.29 2.17 12.35
CA VAL A 91 16.25 1.23 12.81
C VAL A 91 15.99 1.54 14.27
N ALA A 92 14.75 1.89 14.56
CA ALA A 92 14.31 2.13 15.92
C ALA A 92 13.66 0.87 16.49
N SER A 93 13.58 0.81 17.82
CA SER A 93 12.90 -0.23 18.56
C SER A 93 11.92 0.42 19.53
N PHE A 94 10.83 -0.29 19.82
CA PHE A 94 9.82 0.13 20.78
C PHE A 94 9.46 -1.07 21.65
N SER A 95 9.19 -0.83 22.93
CA SER A 95 8.68 -1.85 23.84
C SER A 95 7.60 -1.25 24.73
N SER A 96 6.43 -1.88 24.73
CA SER A 96 5.26 -1.47 25.52
C SER A 96 5.48 -1.65 27.02
N THR A 97 6.38 -2.57 27.40
CA THR A 97 6.78 -2.79 28.80
C THR A 97 7.96 -1.92 29.25
N GLY A 98 8.55 -1.17 28.31
CA GLY A 98 9.71 -0.31 28.51
C GLY A 98 9.35 1.13 28.88
N SER A 99 10.13 2.08 28.35
CA SER A 99 10.02 3.51 28.66
C SER A 99 8.84 4.23 27.98
N GLY A 100 8.17 3.57 27.03
CA GLY A 100 7.15 4.20 26.17
C GLY A 100 7.72 5.14 25.11
N TYR A 101 9.04 5.21 24.96
CA TYR A 101 9.75 6.01 23.95
C TYR A 101 10.37 5.12 22.87
N PHE A 102 10.62 5.70 21.70
CA PHE A 102 11.29 5.03 20.58
C PHE A 102 12.80 5.10 20.77
N ARG A 103 13.45 3.93 20.70
CA ARG A 103 14.89 3.79 20.94
C ARG A 103 15.65 3.50 19.67
N ILE A 104 16.67 4.31 19.37
CA ILE A 104 17.72 3.99 18.41
C ILE A 104 18.92 3.48 19.19
N VAL A 105 19.37 2.26 18.88
CA VAL A 105 20.52 1.66 19.56
C VAL A 105 21.79 2.35 19.07
N GLY A 106 22.61 2.84 20.00
CA GLY A 106 23.90 3.44 19.67
C GLY A 106 24.88 2.39 19.13
N ASP A 107 25.81 2.82 18.28
CA ASP A 107 26.93 1.97 17.87
C ASP A 107 27.77 1.56 19.09
N ALA A 108 28.59 0.51 18.95
CA ALA A 108 29.40 -0.01 20.05
C ALA A 108 30.25 1.10 20.73
N GLY A 109 29.86 1.47 21.96
CA GLY A 109 30.50 2.53 22.75
C GLY A 109 29.80 3.89 22.72
N GLN A 110 28.65 4.00 22.06
CA GLN A 110 27.73 5.13 22.13
C GLN A 110 26.47 4.73 22.92
N ASP A 111 25.87 5.69 23.60
CA ASP A 111 24.63 5.50 24.33
C ASP A 111 23.42 5.55 23.38
N ASP A 112 22.36 4.86 23.79
CA ASP A 112 21.08 4.81 23.06
C ASP A 112 20.43 6.19 22.98
N ILE A 113 19.77 6.48 21.86
CA ILE A 113 19.00 7.71 21.66
C ILE A 113 17.51 7.39 21.79
N TRP A 114 16.80 8.18 22.59
CA TRP A 114 15.37 8.01 22.87
C TRP A 114 14.57 9.17 22.30
N PHE A 115 13.44 8.86 21.66
CA PHE A 115 12.56 9.83 21.00
C PHE A 115 11.11 9.72 21.49
N ASP A 116 10.47 10.88 21.64
CA ASP A 116 9.03 11.03 21.83
C ASP A 116 8.37 11.31 20.47
N ALA A 117 7.83 10.26 19.84
CA ALA A 117 7.21 10.37 18.52
C ALA A 117 5.72 10.74 18.65
N LEU A 118 5.17 11.44 17.65
CA LEU A 118 3.79 11.97 17.65
C LEU A 118 3.50 13.02 18.74
N ALA A 119 4.46 13.34 19.60
CA ALA A 119 4.41 14.51 20.45
C ALA A 119 4.24 15.78 19.60
N TYR A 120 3.45 16.71 20.11
CA TYR A 120 3.14 17.96 19.42
C TYR A 120 3.47 19.15 20.32
N THR A 121 4.30 20.04 19.80
CA THR A 121 4.56 21.36 20.38
C THR A 121 4.17 22.41 19.36
N CYS A 122 3.59 23.53 19.80
CA CYS A 122 3.02 24.54 18.90
C CYS A 122 4.04 25.22 17.96
N ASN A 123 5.33 25.03 18.18
CA ASN A 123 6.42 25.66 17.44
C ASN A 123 7.19 24.70 16.54
N HIS A 124 6.95 23.40 16.62
CA HIS A 124 7.73 22.38 15.92
C HIS A 124 6.81 21.32 15.29
N GLY A 125 7.33 20.66 14.25
CA GLY A 125 6.67 19.50 13.65
C GLY A 125 6.64 18.30 14.60
N THR A 126 6.40 17.11 14.05
CA THR A 126 6.41 15.85 14.81
C THR A 126 7.25 14.80 14.10
N LEU A 127 7.65 13.75 14.83
CA LEU A 127 8.23 12.55 14.27
C LEU A 127 7.14 11.48 14.10
N PHE A 128 7.03 10.93 12.89
CA PHE A 128 6.07 9.88 12.55
C PHE A 128 6.74 8.52 12.65
N PRO A 129 6.29 7.64 13.55
CA PRO A 129 6.78 6.28 13.61
C PRO A 129 6.09 5.45 12.51
N LEU A 130 6.89 4.75 11.71
CA LEU A 130 6.45 4.01 10.53
C LEU A 130 7.22 2.70 10.40
N HIS A 131 6.56 1.63 9.96
CA HIS A 131 7.27 0.44 9.49
C HIS A 131 8.01 0.74 8.19
N GLU A 132 9.20 0.17 8.02
CA GLU A 132 10.04 0.37 6.84
C GLU A 132 9.30 0.00 5.54
N GLN A 133 8.57 -1.11 5.56
CA GLN A 133 7.73 -1.57 4.45
C GLN A 133 6.56 -0.63 4.14
N CYS A 134 6.02 0.06 5.15
CA CYS A 134 5.01 1.10 4.95
C CYS A 134 5.61 2.32 4.25
N ILE A 135 6.84 2.72 4.58
CA ILE A 135 7.56 3.81 3.90
C ILE A 135 7.77 3.44 2.42
N VAL A 136 8.31 2.24 2.14
CA VAL A 136 8.56 1.76 0.78
C VAL A 136 7.27 1.73 -0.05
N THR A 137 6.20 1.14 0.49
CA THR A 137 4.91 1.04 -0.20
C THR A 137 4.31 2.43 -0.45
N SER A 138 4.39 3.32 0.54
CA SER A 138 3.87 4.69 0.43
C SER A 138 4.64 5.50 -0.62
N CYS A 139 5.97 5.41 -0.62
CA CYS A 139 6.79 6.11 -1.61
C CYS A 139 6.51 5.64 -3.04
N ARG A 140 6.26 4.33 -3.24
CA ARG A 140 5.83 3.79 -4.55
C ARG A 140 4.45 4.30 -4.96
N ALA A 141 3.51 4.39 -4.01
CA ALA A 141 2.17 4.94 -4.29
C ALA A 141 2.24 6.41 -4.70
N ILE A 142 3.06 7.21 -4.03
CA ILE A 142 3.34 8.62 -4.35
C ILE A 142 4.00 8.74 -5.72
N ASP A 143 5.07 7.99 -5.97
CA ASP A 143 5.79 8.02 -7.25
C ASP A 143 4.85 7.76 -8.43
N HIS A 144 3.97 6.76 -8.30
CA HIS A 144 2.97 6.47 -9.30
C HIS A 144 1.97 7.62 -9.53
N HIS A 145 1.48 8.23 -8.44
CA HIS A 145 0.51 9.32 -8.50
C HIS A 145 1.06 10.54 -9.26
N TYR A 146 2.31 10.93 -8.98
CA TYR A 146 2.93 12.11 -9.59
C TYR A 146 3.56 11.81 -10.95
N SER A 147 4.06 10.60 -11.20
CA SER A 147 4.55 10.19 -12.53
C SER A 147 3.46 10.28 -13.61
N ALA A 148 2.19 10.11 -13.23
CA ALA A 148 1.05 10.29 -14.13
C ALA A 148 0.80 11.78 -14.51
N ARG A 149 1.35 12.75 -13.77
CA ARG A 149 0.98 14.17 -13.85
C ARG A 149 1.96 15.08 -14.59
N ARG A 150 3.12 14.59 -15.05
CA ARG A 150 4.14 15.38 -15.78
C ARG A 150 4.49 16.73 -15.11
N GLU A 151 4.68 16.75 -13.79
CA GLU A 151 5.22 17.93 -13.12
C GLU A 151 6.74 18.02 -13.35
N VAL A 152 7.22 19.23 -13.68
CA VAL A 152 8.59 19.51 -14.16
C VAL A 152 9.64 19.56 -13.04
N GLU A 153 9.21 19.55 -11.77
CA GLU A 153 10.07 19.44 -10.61
C GLU A 153 9.55 18.33 -9.69
N SER A 154 9.90 17.09 -9.99
CA SER A 154 9.55 15.94 -9.14
C SER A 154 10.27 16.10 -7.80
N LYS A 155 9.51 16.49 -6.76
CA LYS A 155 9.99 16.44 -5.39
C LYS A 155 10.26 14.97 -5.03
N PRO A 156 11.33 14.68 -4.26
CA PRO A 156 11.57 13.32 -3.76
C PRO A 156 10.35 12.75 -3.02
N THR A 157 10.03 11.49 -3.28
CA THR A 157 8.82 10.82 -2.77
C THR A 157 8.76 10.80 -1.25
N LEU A 158 9.90 10.60 -0.57
CA LEU A 158 10.00 10.65 0.88
C LEU A 158 9.62 12.02 1.46
N LYS A 159 10.01 13.11 0.78
CA LYS A 159 9.63 14.47 1.16
C LYS A 159 8.13 14.71 0.97
N ILE A 160 7.55 14.19 -0.11
CA ILE A 160 6.10 14.26 -0.32
C ILE A 160 5.37 13.46 0.76
N LEU A 161 5.87 12.27 1.13
CA LEU A 161 5.30 11.46 2.20
C LEU A 161 5.29 12.24 3.52
N TYR A 162 6.43 12.83 3.92
CA TYR A 162 6.49 13.67 5.11
C TYR A 162 5.48 14.83 5.04
N GLN A 163 5.42 15.56 3.92
CA GLN A 163 4.47 16.66 3.73
C GLN A 163 3.01 16.20 3.84
N LEU A 164 2.68 15.03 3.29
CA LEU A 164 1.35 14.44 3.38
C LEU A 164 0.99 14.12 4.84
N LEU A 165 1.90 13.47 5.58
CA LEU A 165 1.72 13.11 6.98
C LEU A 165 1.56 14.37 7.85
N SER A 166 2.45 15.35 7.71
CA SER A 166 2.40 16.62 8.43
C SER A 166 1.12 17.41 8.13
N ALA A 167 0.69 17.48 6.87
CA ALA A 167 -0.55 18.17 6.50
C ALA A 167 -1.76 17.53 7.19
N ARG A 168 -1.85 16.19 7.17
CA ARG A 168 -2.94 15.44 7.81
C ARG A 168 -2.91 15.58 9.33
N PHE A 169 -1.73 15.47 9.92
CA PHE A 169 -1.54 15.64 11.36
C PHE A 169 -1.97 17.03 11.82
N ASN A 170 -1.52 18.09 11.15
CA ASN A 170 -1.90 19.46 11.46
C ASN A 170 -3.40 19.69 11.26
N GLN A 171 -3.99 19.17 10.18
CA GLN A 171 -5.44 19.25 9.96
C GLN A 171 -6.23 18.64 11.13
N ARG A 172 -5.82 17.47 11.62
CA ARG A 172 -6.47 16.80 12.77
C ARG A 172 -6.33 17.61 14.06
N LYS A 173 -5.14 18.15 14.33
CA LYS A 173 -4.86 18.95 15.55
C LYS A 173 -5.54 20.33 15.52
N CYS A 174 -5.65 20.98 14.35
CA CYS A 174 -6.33 22.28 14.23
C CYS A 174 -7.86 22.18 14.33
N CYS A 175 -8.46 21.06 13.92
CA CYS A 175 -9.91 20.90 13.90
C CYS A 175 -10.51 20.36 15.21
N THR A 176 -9.72 20.11 16.24
CA THR A 176 -10.19 19.51 17.51
C THR A 176 -10.00 20.45 18.70
N ASP A 177 -11.07 21.14 19.11
CA ASP A 177 -11.15 21.95 20.34
C ASP A 177 -11.17 21.10 21.63
N LYS A 178 -11.09 19.77 21.52
CA LYS A 178 -11.01 18.83 22.64
C LYS A 178 -9.90 17.82 22.38
N PRO A 179 -9.12 17.42 23.40
CA PRO A 179 -8.12 16.36 23.27
C PRO A 179 -8.87 15.04 23.02
N TYR A 180 -9.12 14.72 21.75
CA TYR A 180 -9.67 13.44 21.36
C TYR A 180 -8.55 12.41 21.29
N GLU A 181 -8.85 11.26 21.89
CA GLU A 181 -8.06 10.02 21.91
C GLU A 181 -7.63 9.52 20.51
N THR A 182 -8.23 10.06 19.44
CA THR A 182 -7.95 9.73 18.04
C THR A 182 -7.14 10.78 17.29
N SER A 183 -6.54 11.76 17.97
CA SER A 183 -5.83 12.87 17.29
C SER A 183 -4.62 12.42 16.44
N ASN A 184 -4.08 11.23 16.74
CA ASN A 184 -3.00 10.60 15.99
C ASN A 184 -3.50 9.74 14.80
N ASP A 185 -4.81 9.50 14.69
CA ASP A 185 -5.42 8.78 13.57
C ASP A 185 -5.57 9.70 12.35
N ILE A 186 -4.45 9.93 11.67
CA ILE A 186 -4.36 10.88 10.55
C ILE A 186 -4.96 10.35 9.23
N PHE A 187 -5.28 9.05 9.16
CA PHE A 187 -5.85 8.39 7.97
C PHE A 187 -7.17 7.65 8.23
N ASP A 188 -7.85 7.95 9.34
CA ASP A 188 -9.11 7.30 9.74
C ASP A 188 -9.00 5.78 9.80
N LEU A 189 -7.87 5.27 10.29
CA LEU A 189 -7.57 3.85 10.47
C LEU A 189 -8.54 3.15 11.44
N CYS A 190 -9.23 3.90 12.30
CA CYS A 190 -10.32 3.42 13.15
C CYS A 190 -11.67 3.29 12.41
N SER A 191 -11.75 3.69 11.13
CA SER A 191 -12.98 3.54 10.35
C SER A 191 -13.14 2.12 9.79
N SER A 192 -14.38 1.62 9.80
CA SER A 192 -14.78 0.37 9.17
C SER A 192 -15.90 0.61 8.15
N PRO A 193 -15.57 1.04 6.92
CA PRO A 193 -16.55 1.18 5.85
C PRO A 193 -17.28 -0.14 5.57
N SER A 194 -18.61 -0.10 5.41
CA SER A 194 -19.44 -1.30 5.19
C SER A 194 -19.07 -2.09 3.92
N GLU A 195 -18.52 -1.44 2.90
CA GLU A 195 -18.16 -2.07 1.62
C GLU A 195 -16.82 -2.83 1.68
N TYR A 196 -15.84 -2.29 2.40
CA TYR A 196 -14.43 -2.72 2.36
C TYR A 196 -13.94 -3.32 3.68
N GLY A 197 -14.67 -3.07 4.77
CA GLY A 197 -14.35 -3.54 6.10
C GLY A 197 -13.38 -2.66 6.84
N PRO A 198 -12.82 -3.17 7.95
CA PRO A 198 -11.92 -2.40 8.80
C PRO A 198 -10.68 -1.93 8.05
N ARG A 199 -10.38 -0.64 8.13
CA ARG A 199 -9.18 -0.06 7.51
C ARG A 199 -7.89 -0.51 8.18
N SER A 200 -7.93 -0.85 9.46
CA SER A 200 -6.81 -1.39 10.22
C SER A 200 -7.32 -2.27 11.36
N VAL A 201 -6.39 -2.87 12.12
CA VAL A 201 -6.74 -3.60 13.34
C VAL A 201 -7.43 -2.71 14.39
N LEU A 202 -7.22 -1.40 14.32
CA LEU A 202 -7.87 -0.41 15.19
C LEU A 202 -9.37 -0.30 14.94
N ALA A 203 -9.84 -0.65 13.74
CA ALA A 203 -11.24 -0.58 13.34
C ALA A 203 -12.01 -1.90 13.51
N LEU A 204 -11.34 -2.96 14.01
CA LEU A 204 -11.97 -4.26 14.20
C LEU A 204 -13.00 -4.20 15.32
N SER A 205 -14.18 -4.75 15.06
CA SER A 205 -15.13 -5.05 16.13
C SER A 205 -14.59 -6.20 16.99
N ARG A 206 -15.09 -6.29 18.23
CA ARG A 206 -14.79 -7.39 19.14
C ARG A 206 -14.99 -8.77 18.48
N LEU A 207 -16.08 -8.95 17.71
CA LEU A 207 -16.36 -10.21 17.03
C LEU A 207 -15.34 -10.53 15.93
N GLU A 208 -14.90 -9.52 15.16
CA GLU A 208 -13.87 -9.70 14.13
C GLU A 208 -12.51 -10.02 14.74
N TRP A 209 -12.19 -9.41 15.88
CA TRP A 209 -10.99 -9.74 16.67
C TRP A 209 -11.00 -11.21 17.11
N TRP A 210 -12.06 -11.67 17.78
CA TRP A 210 -12.15 -13.08 18.19
C TRP A 210 -12.29 -14.06 17.02
N GLY A 211 -12.68 -13.59 15.83
CA GLY A 211 -12.77 -14.38 14.62
C GLY A 211 -11.42 -14.81 14.02
N GLY A 212 -10.30 -14.28 14.52
CA GLY A 212 -8.95 -14.74 14.17
C GLY A 212 -8.49 -14.44 12.74
N LYS A 213 -9.22 -13.62 11.98
CA LYS A 213 -8.87 -13.23 10.61
C LYS A 213 -8.08 -11.91 10.53
N TYR A 214 -7.56 -11.44 11.67
CA TYR A 214 -6.84 -10.17 11.76
C TYR A 214 -5.34 -10.30 11.42
N ASP A 215 -4.81 -11.52 11.37
CA ASP A 215 -3.40 -11.80 11.02
C ASP A 215 -2.98 -11.20 9.68
N LYS A 216 -3.91 -11.08 8.73
CA LYS A 216 -3.68 -10.46 7.43
C LYS A 216 -3.27 -8.98 7.52
N PHE A 217 -3.66 -8.28 8.58
CA PHE A 217 -3.20 -6.90 8.81
C PHE A 217 -1.73 -6.86 9.23
N TYR A 218 -1.28 -7.90 9.92
CA TYR A 218 0.07 -8.04 10.46
C TYR A 218 1.04 -8.74 9.50
N THR A 219 0.56 -9.32 8.40
CA THR A 219 1.41 -9.98 7.40
C THR A 219 2.23 -8.95 6.62
N ASP A 220 3.49 -9.26 6.32
CA ASP A 220 4.40 -8.36 5.59
C ASP A 220 3.79 -7.95 4.24
N PRO A 221 3.55 -6.64 3.99
CA PRO A 221 2.98 -6.21 2.72
C PRO A 221 3.92 -6.47 1.53
N VAL A 222 5.22 -6.68 1.74
CA VAL A 222 6.21 -6.98 0.69
C VAL A 222 6.44 -8.48 0.54
N GLU A 223 5.74 -9.32 1.31
CA GLU A 223 5.81 -10.78 1.15
C GLU A 223 5.44 -11.20 -0.27
N GLU A 224 6.35 -11.93 -0.92
CA GLU A 224 6.17 -12.47 -2.27
C GLU A 224 5.47 -13.83 -2.26
N GLU A 225 5.49 -14.52 -1.11
CA GLU A 225 4.92 -15.85 -0.94
C GLU A 225 3.42 -15.84 -1.25
N GLY A 226 3.01 -16.74 -2.14
CA GLY A 226 1.61 -16.89 -2.53
C GLY A 226 1.12 -15.95 -3.64
N THR A 227 1.72 -14.78 -3.87
CA THR A 227 1.28 -13.83 -4.93
C THR A 227 1.35 -14.46 -6.33
N ILE A 228 2.48 -15.11 -6.63
CA ILE A 228 2.68 -15.83 -7.90
C ILE A 228 1.66 -16.97 -8.07
N SER A 229 1.48 -17.77 -7.01
CA SER A 229 0.51 -18.87 -6.99
C SER A 229 -0.94 -18.39 -7.14
N PHE A 230 -1.27 -17.26 -6.52
CA PHE A 230 -2.58 -16.62 -6.61
C PHE A 230 -2.86 -16.12 -8.03
N VAL A 231 -1.94 -15.35 -8.64
CA VAL A 231 -2.10 -14.88 -10.02
C VAL A 231 -2.22 -16.06 -10.99
N ARG A 232 -1.48 -17.14 -10.75
CA ARG A 232 -1.62 -18.39 -11.50
C ARG A 232 -3.04 -18.98 -11.39
N ARG A 233 -3.61 -19.07 -10.18
CA ARG A 233 -5.01 -19.54 -9.97
C ARG A 233 -6.02 -18.63 -10.68
N VAL A 234 -5.83 -17.31 -10.62
CA VAL A 234 -6.65 -16.34 -11.34
C VAL A 234 -6.59 -16.61 -12.85
N LEU A 235 -5.39 -16.85 -13.41
CA LEU A 235 -5.23 -17.18 -14.83
C LEU A 235 -5.87 -18.53 -15.21
N GLN A 236 -5.76 -19.55 -14.37
CA GLN A 236 -6.34 -20.88 -14.61
C GLN A 236 -7.88 -20.88 -14.53
N SER A 237 -8.46 -20.05 -13.67
CA SER A 237 -9.91 -19.91 -13.52
C SER A 237 -10.57 -19.10 -14.63
N LEU A 238 -9.78 -18.40 -15.45
CA LEU A 238 -10.30 -17.63 -16.57
C LEU A 238 -10.71 -18.56 -17.73
N PRO A 239 -11.88 -18.34 -18.36
CA PRO A 239 -12.25 -19.10 -19.54
C PRO A 239 -11.18 -18.92 -20.61
N CYS A 240 -10.51 -20.01 -20.98
CA CYS A 240 -9.54 -20.00 -22.06
C CYS A 240 -10.24 -19.54 -23.34
N ARG A 241 -9.79 -18.42 -23.93
CA ARG A 241 -10.30 -17.98 -25.22
C ARG A 241 -9.81 -18.96 -26.28
N ARG A 242 -10.63 -19.96 -26.59
CA ARG A 242 -10.55 -20.67 -27.87
C ARG A 242 -10.99 -19.68 -28.93
N ASP A 243 -10.00 -19.11 -29.62
CA ASP A 243 -10.16 -18.17 -30.72
C ASP A 243 -11.11 -17.00 -30.40
N GLU A 244 -10.55 -15.86 -29.96
CA GLU A 244 -11.31 -14.61 -30.11
C GLU A 244 -11.83 -14.56 -31.55
N PRO A 245 -13.14 -14.32 -31.77
CA PRO A 245 -13.58 -13.97 -33.10
C PRO A 245 -12.72 -12.78 -33.51
N LYS A 246 -11.87 -13.00 -34.53
CA LYS A 246 -11.06 -11.94 -35.15
C LYS A 246 -12.05 -10.96 -35.75
N TYR A 247 -12.61 -10.09 -34.93
CA TYR A 247 -13.29 -8.89 -35.37
C TYR A 247 -12.21 -8.11 -36.10
N LYS A 248 -12.14 -8.30 -37.42
CA LYS A 248 -11.26 -7.55 -38.28
C LYS A 248 -11.77 -6.12 -38.24
N LEU A 249 -11.24 -5.36 -37.29
CA LEU A 249 -11.37 -3.91 -37.25
C LEU A 249 -10.98 -3.44 -38.65
N LYS A 250 -11.93 -2.86 -39.37
CA LYS A 250 -11.66 -2.20 -40.63
C LYS A 250 -11.60 -0.72 -40.37
N ALA A 251 -10.55 -0.07 -40.84
CA ALA A 251 -10.49 1.38 -40.86
C ALA A 251 -11.63 1.89 -41.75
N THR A 252 -12.46 2.78 -41.19
CA THR A 252 -13.59 3.39 -41.91
C THR A 252 -13.20 4.68 -42.62
N ARG A 253 -11.97 5.18 -42.39
CA ARG A 253 -11.42 6.40 -42.96
C ARG A 253 -9.92 6.23 -43.22
N GLU A 254 -9.36 7.11 -44.05
CA GLU A 254 -7.92 7.22 -44.18
C GLU A 254 -7.25 7.64 -42.85
N PRO A 255 -6.11 7.04 -42.49
CA PRO A 255 -5.33 7.46 -41.33
C PRO A 255 -4.90 8.93 -41.45
N GLN A 256 -4.96 9.68 -40.35
CA GLN A 256 -4.52 11.08 -40.29
C GLN A 256 -3.47 11.33 -39.20
N ARG A 257 -2.57 12.30 -39.41
CA ARG A 257 -1.56 12.74 -38.42
C ARG A 257 -0.75 11.56 -37.87
N LEU A 258 -0.79 11.33 -36.55
CA LEU A 258 -0.09 10.25 -35.85
C LEU A 258 -0.42 8.87 -36.44
N GLU A 259 -1.66 8.67 -36.91
CA GLU A 259 -2.10 7.41 -37.50
C GLU A 259 -1.38 7.07 -38.82
N ARG A 260 -0.67 8.04 -39.44
CA ARG A 260 0.11 7.85 -40.68
C ARG A 260 1.57 7.49 -40.45
N LEU A 261 2.09 7.62 -39.22
CA LEU A 261 3.48 7.25 -38.93
C LEU A 261 3.72 5.78 -39.26
N PRO A 262 4.90 5.33 -39.73
CA PRO A 262 5.24 3.91 -39.83
C PRO A 262 5.10 3.17 -38.49
N THR A 263 4.89 1.85 -38.52
CA THR A 263 4.57 1.08 -37.30
C THR A 263 5.77 1.08 -36.36
N GLU A 264 6.97 1.07 -36.91
CA GLU A 264 8.24 1.16 -36.19
C GLU A 264 8.35 2.46 -35.38
N LEU A 265 7.85 3.58 -35.92
CA LEU A 265 7.81 4.86 -35.19
C LEU A 265 6.72 4.86 -34.13
N LEU A 266 5.59 4.22 -34.38
CA LEU A 266 4.53 4.07 -33.36
C LEU A 266 5.01 3.18 -32.21
N ASP A 267 5.70 2.08 -32.50
CA ASP A 267 6.29 1.19 -31.50
C ASP A 267 7.34 1.92 -30.66
N ALA A 268 8.21 2.69 -31.31
CA ALA A 268 9.17 3.55 -30.61
C ALA A 268 8.45 4.55 -29.70
N VAL A 269 7.42 5.25 -30.19
CA VAL A 269 6.62 6.17 -29.35
C VAL A 269 5.99 5.42 -28.16
N CYS A 270 5.38 4.27 -28.40
CA CYS A 270 4.77 3.45 -27.35
C CYS A 270 5.78 2.98 -26.31
N SER A 271 7.04 2.71 -26.69
CA SER A 271 8.10 2.31 -25.76
C SER A 271 8.49 3.40 -24.75
N TYR A 272 8.23 4.68 -25.08
CA TYR A 272 8.45 5.83 -24.19
C TYR A 272 7.20 6.24 -23.40
N LEU A 273 6.05 5.58 -23.64
CA LEU A 273 4.79 5.92 -22.99
C LEU A 273 4.48 4.94 -21.85
N PRO A 274 3.95 5.42 -20.72
CA PRO A 274 3.38 4.54 -19.70
C PRO A 274 2.25 3.66 -20.28
N ALA A 275 2.10 2.44 -19.75
CA ALA A 275 1.07 1.50 -20.22
C ALA A 275 -0.36 2.10 -20.27
N PRO A 276 -0.82 2.91 -19.30
CA PRO A 276 -2.12 3.60 -19.41
C PRO A 276 -2.23 4.53 -20.62
N SER A 277 -1.16 5.25 -20.97
CA SER A 277 -1.12 6.12 -22.15
C SER A 277 -1.14 5.33 -23.45
N VAL A 278 -0.48 4.17 -23.51
CA VAL A 278 -0.55 3.26 -24.66
C VAL A 278 -1.99 2.72 -24.83
N ILE A 279 -2.65 2.34 -23.74
CA ILE A 279 -4.05 1.91 -23.76
C ILE A 279 -4.97 3.05 -24.23
N ALA A 280 -4.76 4.27 -23.75
CA ALA A 280 -5.51 5.44 -24.19
C ALA A 280 -5.30 5.69 -25.70
N LEU A 281 -4.05 5.62 -26.17
CA LEU A 281 -3.71 5.81 -27.57
C LEU A 281 -4.39 4.76 -28.47
N HIS A 282 -4.34 3.49 -28.07
CA HIS A 282 -5.07 2.40 -28.75
C HIS A 282 -6.58 2.69 -28.87
N ARG A 283 -7.19 3.30 -27.84
CA ARG A 283 -8.63 3.59 -27.81
C ARG A 283 -9.05 4.84 -28.59
N THR A 284 -8.10 5.69 -28.99
CA THR A 284 -8.43 6.96 -29.66
C THR A 284 -8.96 6.79 -31.09
N SER A 285 -8.54 5.75 -31.83
CA SER A 285 -9.05 5.49 -33.17
C SER A 285 -8.92 4.04 -33.61
N LYS A 286 -9.76 3.62 -34.57
CA LYS A 286 -9.67 2.28 -35.18
C LYS A 286 -8.33 2.05 -35.90
N ALA A 287 -7.75 3.10 -36.48
CA ALA A 287 -6.48 3.01 -37.18
C ALA A 287 -5.32 2.75 -36.19
N LEU A 288 -5.32 3.44 -35.05
CA LEU A 288 -4.33 3.20 -33.98
C LEU A 288 -4.57 1.86 -33.30
N ALA A 289 -5.82 1.47 -33.05
CA ALA A 289 -6.15 0.17 -32.47
C ALA A 289 -5.61 -1.01 -33.29
N LEU A 290 -5.58 -0.87 -34.62
CA LEU A 290 -5.03 -1.88 -35.53
C LEU A 290 -3.50 -1.97 -35.51
N ARG A 291 -2.83 -0.89 -35.10
CA ARG A 291 -1.38 -0.72 -35.26
C ARG A 291 -0.63 -0.75 -33.93
N ILE A 292 -1.31 -0.50 -32.83
CA ILE A 292 -0.81 -0.58 -31.47
C ILE A 292 -1.53 -1.77 -30.82
N PRO A 293 -1.05 -3.00 -30.99
CA PRO A 293 -1.73 -4.17 -30.46
C PRO A 293 -1.65 -4.20 -28.93
N LEU A 294 -2.81 -4.25 -28.26
CA LEU A 294 -2.90 -4.59 -26.83
C LEU A 294 -3.03 -6.12 -26.69
N ASP A 295 -2.01 -6.82 -27.18
CA ASP A 295 -1.97 -8.28 -27.22
C ASP A 295 -1.53 -8.90 -25.88
N TYR A 296 -1.38 -10.23 -25.87
CA TYR A 296 -0.97 -10.95 -24.66
C TYR A 296 0.39 -10.46 -24.13
N VAL A 297 1.33 -10.11 -25.02
CA VAL A 297 2.68 -9.66 -24.65
C VAL A 297 2.60 -8.33 -23.92
N PHE A 298 1.79 -7.40 -24.42
CA PHE A 298 1.54 -6.12 -23.77
C PHE A 298 1.03 -6.30 -22.34
N TRP A 299 -0.07 -7.04 -22.14
CA TRP A 299 -0.68 -7.20 -20.81
C TRP A 299 0.25 -7.95 -19.83
N ARG A 300 0.89 -9.02 -20.30
CA ARG A 300 1.83 -9.79 -19.48
C ARG A 300 3.03 -8.94 -19.06
N ASN A 301 3.69 -8.27 -20.01
CA ASN A 301 4.88 -7.48 -19.70
C ASN A 301 4.53 -6.29 -18.80
N SER A 302 3.39 -5.62 -19.04
CA SER A 302 2.97 -4.47 -18.24
C SER A 302 2.55 -4.82 -16.81
N LEU A 303 2.12 -6.07 -16.58
CA LEU A 303 1.92 -6.61 -15.24
C LEU A 303 3.26 -6.97 -14.56
N ARG A 304 4.18 -7.60 -15.31
CA ARG A 304 5.49 -8.03 -14.79
C ARG A 304 6.31 -6.86 -14.24
N ASP A 305 6.37 -5.76 -14.99
CA ASP A 305 7.18 -4.60 -14.63
C ASP A 305 6.42 -3.59 -13.75
N GLY A 306 5.18 -3.90 -13.35
CA GLY A 306 4.34 -3.01 -12.57
C GLY A 306 3.88 -1.74 -13.29
N SER A 307 4.20 -1.56 -14.58
CA SER A 307 3.86 -0.34 -15.33
C SER A 307 2.35 -0.15 -15.51
N LEU A 308 1.58 -1.24 -15.46
CA LEU A 308 0.12 -1.21 -15.50
C LEU A 308 -0.50 -1.06 -14.11
N HIS A 309 0.00 -1.84 -13.15
CA HIS A 309 -0.50 -1.90 -11.78
C HIS A 309 0.68 -1.82 -10.82
N PRO A 310 1.10 -0.61 -10.41
CA PRO A 310 2.35 -0.45 -9.68
C PRO A 310 2.28 -0.87 -8.21
N HIS A 311 1.11 -1.31 -7.72
CA HIS A 311 0.99 -2.08 -6.48
C HIS A 311 1.35 -3.57 -6.66
N ILE A 312 1.59 -4.01 -7.89
CA ILE A 312 2.00 -5.37 -8.30
C ILE A 312 3.38 -5.25 -8.96
N TRP A 313 4.44 -5.18 -8.16
CA TRP A 313 5.80 -4.91 -8.64
C TRP A 313 6.75 -6.11 -8.56
N ASP A 314 6.31 -7.20 -7.96
CA ASP A 314 7.07 -8.40 -7.57
C ASP A 314 6.62 -9.64 -8.36
N LEU A 315 5.95 -9.45 -9.50
CA LEU A 315 5.38 -10.55 -10.26
C LEU A 315 6.38 -11.16 -11.26
N ASP A 316 6.93 -12.33 -10.94
CA ASP A 316 7.69 -13.11 -11.93
C ASP A 316 6.78 -13.86 -12.90
N THR A 317 6.40 -13.19 -13.98
CA THR A 317 5.61 -13.80 -15.05
C THR A 317 6.29 -14.99 -15.74
N LYS A 318 7.63 -15.11 -15.72
CA LYS A 318 8.33 -16.27 -16.31
C LYS A 318 8.12 -17.51 -15.45
N GLN A 319 8.18 -17.36 -14.13
CA GLN A 319 7.88 -18.44 -13.19
C GLN A 319 6.42 -18.89 -13.33
N ILE A 320 5.49 -17.95 -13.46
CA ILE A 320 4.07 -18.25 -13.69
C ILE A 320 3.88 -19.06 -14.97
N GLU A 321 4.47 -18.61 -16.08
CA GLU A 321 4.39 -19.31 -17.37
C GLU A 321 5.02 -20.71 -17.33
N HIS A 322 6.15 -20.88 -16.63
CA HIS A 322 6.77 -22.19 -16.44
C HIS A 322 5.81 -23.15 -15.72
N HIS A 323 5.18 -22.72 -14.62
CA HIS A 323 4.25 -23.56 -13.88
C HIS A 323 2.93 -23.81 -14.63
N LEU A 324 2.51 -22.89 -15.50
CA LEU A 324 1.33 -23.09 -16.37
C LEU A 324 1.61 -24.05 -17.53
N SER A 325 2.88 -24.27 -17.88
CA SER A 325 3.32 -25.16 -18.96
C SER A 325 3.60 -26.59 -18.48
N ASP A 326 3.35 -26.89 -17.20
CA ASP A 326 3.57 -28.21 -16.60
C ASP A 326 2.67 -29.26 -17.29
N PRO A 327 3.25 -30.34 -17.87
CA PRO A 327 2.52 -31.39 -18.58
C PRO A 327 1.43 -32.09 -17.76
N ASP A 328 1.49 -32.09 -16.42
CA ASP A 328 0.43 -32.68 -15.59
C ASP A 328 -0.84 -31.81 -15.50
N ALA A 329 -0.75 -30.52 -15.87
CA ALA A 329 -1.90 -29.63 -16.04
C ALA A 329 -2.47 -29.64 -17.48
N ALA A 330 -1.88 -30.42 -18.39
CA ALA A 330 -2.15 -30.39 -19.83
C ALA A 330 -3.40 -31.15 -20.28
N VAL A 331 -4.54 -30.96 -19.60
CA VAL A 331 -5.86 -31.32 -20.18
C VAL A 331 -6.32 -30.26 -21.20
N LEU A 332 -5.70 -29.07 -21.19
CA LEU A 332 -5.97 -28.00 -22.17
C LEU A 332 -4.70 -27.78 -23.00
N GLY A 333 -4.76 -28.13 -24.29
CA GLY A 333 -3.61 -28.25 -25.18
C GLY A 333 -2.63 -27.06 -25.23
N ARG A 334 -1.41 -27.34 -25.69
CA ARG A 334 -0.21 -26.47 -25.77
C ARG A 334 -0.35 -25.10 -26.46
N THR A 335 -1.55 -24.70 -26.88
CA THR A 335 -1.83 -23.45 -27.60
C THR A 335 -2.80 -22.53 -26.84
N VAL A 336 -3.02 -22.76 -25.55
CA VAL A 336 -3.86 -21.88 -24.71
C VAL A 336 -3.10 -20.59 -24.42
N SER A 337 -3.49 -19.49 -25.08
CA SER A 337 -3.10 -18.15 -24.64
C SER A 337 -3.93 -17.76 -23.42
N TRP A 338 -3.30 -17.62 -22.25
CA TRP A 338 -3.96 -17.16 -21.03
C TRP A 338 -4.44 -15.71 -21.18
N ASP A 339 -5.63 -15.39 -20.65
CA ASP A 339 -6.23 -14.05 -20.78
C ASP A 339 -5.64 -13.07 -19.73
N TRP A 340 -4.38 -12.68 -19.96
CA TRP A 340 -3.65 -11.72 -19.14
C TRP A 340 -4.37 -10.38 -19.03
N LYS A 341 -5.18 -9.99 -20.01
CA LYS A 341 -5.96 -8.75 -19.99
C LYS A 341 -7.04 -8.80 -18.92
N VAL A 342 -7.79 -9.90 -18.84
CA VAL A 342 -8.83 -10.04 -17.81
C VAL A 342 -8.20 -10.20 -16.43
N ALA A 343 -7.10 -10.97 -16.32
CA ALA A 343 -6.36 -11.06 -15.06
C ALA A 343 -5.85 -9.69 -14.60
N SER A 344 -5.26 -8.89 -15.50
CA SER A 344 -4.82 -7.53 -15.17
C SER A 344 -5.96 -6.68 -14.61
N LYS A 345 -7.10 -6.66 -15.30
CA LYS A 345 -8.27 -5.88 -14.85
C LYS A 345 -8.77 -6.31 -13.47
N LEU A 346 -8.73 -7.60 -13.18
CA LEU A 346 -9.16 -8.13 -11.89
C LEU A 346 -8.20 -7.69 -10.77
N LEU A 347 -6.89 -7.81 -11.04
CA LEU A 347 -5.81 -7.46 -10.11
C LEU A 347 -5.59 -5.95 -9.94
N ALA A 348 -6.15 -5.13 -10.84
CA ALA A 348 -6.14 -3.66 -10.74
C ALA A 348 -6.80 -3.12 -9.45
N THR A 349 -7.62 -3.94 -8.81
CA THR A 349 -8.42 -3.59 -7.65
C THR A 349 -7.53 -3.32 -6.43
N LYS A 350 -7.44 -2.05 -6.01
CA LYS A 350 -6.67 -1.63 -4.82
C LYS A 350 -7.42 -1.88 -3.50
N ARG A 351 -8.75 -2.00 -3.55
CA ARG A 351 -9.60 -2.30 -2.39
C ARG A 351 -10.45 -3.53 -2.65
N LEU A 352 -10.17 -4.59 -1.91
CA LEU A 352 -10.88 -5.84 -2.01
C LEU A 352 -12.17 -5.76 -1.17
N LEU A 353 -13.32 -5.89 -1.82
CA LEU A 353 -14.64 -5.81 -1.20
C LEU A 353 -14.87 -6.99 -0.24
N ILE A 354 -15.57 -6.77 0.88
CA ILE A 354 -15.98 -7.89 1.76
C ILE A 354 -17.08 -8.73 1.09
N SER A 355 -17.99 -8.09 0.37
CA SER A 355 -19.17 -8.72 -0.23
C SER A 355 -19.31 -8.33 -1.69
N GLY A 356 -19.78 -9.27 -2.53
CA GLY A 356 -19.85 -9.07 -3.98
C GLY A 356 -18.49 -9.04 -4.68
N CYS A 357 -17.43 -9.47 -3.99
CA CYS A 357 -16.13 -9.68 -4.61
C CYS A 357 -16.21 -10.84 -5.61
N ASP A 358 -15.38 -10.78 -6.65
CA ASP A 358 -15.23 -11.89 -7.58
C ASP A 358 -14.69 -13.12 -6.86
N ASP A 359 -15.30 -14.30 -7.05
CA ASP A 359 -14.89 -15.54 -6.35
C ASP A 359 -13.40 -15.87 -6.53
N ARG A 360 -12.79 -15.41 -7.63
CA ARG A 360 -11.36 -15.59 -7.92
C ARG A 360 -10.45 -14.77 -7.01
N LEU A 361 -11.00 -13.81 -6.27
CA LEU A 361 -10.31 -12.95 -5.32
C LEU A 361 -10.57 -13.35 -3.85
N LEU A 362 -11.22 -14.49 -3.59
CA LEU A 362 -11.48 -14.94 -2.22
C LEU A 362 -10.21 -15.38 -1.47
N ASP A 363 -9.26 -15.98 -2.19
CA ASP A 363 -7.99 -16.50 -1.62
C ASP A 363 -6.80 -15.60 -1.97
N VAL A 364 -6.99 -14.28 -1.80
CA VAL A 364 -5.90 -13.31 -1.96
C VAL A 364 -4.88 -13.53 -0.84
N PRO A 365 -3.57 -13.62 -1.15
CA PRO A 365 -2.52 -13.72 -0.13
C PRO A 365 -2.53 -12.52 0.81
N ASP A 366 -2.35 -12.78 2.10
CA ASP A 366 -2.49 -11.79 3.15
C ASP A 366 -1.52 -10.61 2.99
N GLY A 367 -0.24 -10.87 2.64
CA GLY A 367 0.73 -9.81 2.34
C GLY A 367 0.32 -8.92 1.16
N PHE A 368 -0.14 -9.53 0.06
CA PHE A 368 -0.66 -8.78 -1.10
C PHE A 368 -1.90 -7.95 -0.76
N TRP A 369 -2.80 -8.52 0.06
CA TRP A 369 -3.97 -7.81 0.56
C TRP A 369 -3.56 -6.58 1.40
N ASN A 370 -2.60 -6.76 2.32
CA ASN A 370 -2.13 -5.70 3.20
C ASN A 370 -1.42 -4.57 2.42
N ARG A 371 -0.66 -4.94 1.40
CA ARG A 371 -0.04 -3.99 0.45
C ARG A 371 -1.08 -3.13 -0.27
N CYS A 372 -2.12 -3.77 -0.81
CA CYS A 372 -3.20 -3.07 -1.51
C CYS A 372 -3.92 -2.10 -0.57
N ARG A 373 -4.16 -2.51 0.69
CA ARG A 373 -4.73 -1.67 1.74
C ARG A 373 -3.88 -0.42 2.01
N ILE A 374 -2.59 -0.60 2.30
CA ILE A 374 -1.66 0.53 2.55
C ILE A 374 -1.60 1.45 1.33
N TRP A 375 -1.50 0.88 0.12
CA TRP A 375 -1.52 1.64 -1.13
C TRP A 375 -2.79 2.49 -1.26
N ALA A 376 -3.97 1.90 -1.00
CA ALA A 376 -5.24 2.60 -1.09
C ALA A 376 -5.32 3.78 -0.11
N THR A 377 -4.85 3.59 1.13
CA THR A 377 -4.78 4.66 2.15
C THR A 377 -3.99 5.87 1.65
N ILE A 378 -2.80 5.65 1.09
CA ILE A 378 -1.94 6.73 0.58
C ILE A 378 -2.55 7.37 -0.67
N ALA A 379 -3.06 6.56 -1.61
CA ALA A 379 -3.63 7.06 -2.85
C ALA A 379 -4.87 7.94 -2.61
N GLU A 380 -5.73 7.56 -1.66
CA GLU A 380 -6.87 8.38 -1.23
C GLU A 380 -6.42 9.69 -0.60
N ALA A 381 -5.42 9.61 0.28
CA ALA A 381 -4.93 10.79 0.96
C ALA A 381 -4.34 11.84 -0.01
N LEU A 382 -3.63 11.38 -1.04
CA LEU A 382 -3.13 12.21 -2.14
C LEU A 382 -4.27 12.80 -2.98
N GLN A 383 -5.26 11.98 -3.33
CA GLN A 383 -6.40 12.43 -4.13
C GLN A 383 -7.20 13.52 -3.41
N GLU A 384 -7.45 13.36 -2.10
CA GLU A 384 -8.11 14.37 -1.28
C GLU A 384 -7.28 15.65 -1.16
N GLN A 385 -5.96 15.54 -1.03
CA GLN A 385 -5.07 16.70 -1.01
C GLN A 385 -5.19 17.50 -2.31
N ASP A 386 -5.26 16.83 -3.46
CA ASP A 386 -5.43 17.48 -4.76
C ASP A 386 -6.76 18.20 -4.94
N THR A 387 -7.83 17.74 -4.27
CA THR A 387 -9.15 18.38 -4.36
C THR A 387 -9.29 19.65 -3.51
N LEU A 388 -8.32 19.91 -2.62
CA LEU A 388 -8.30 21.08 -1.74
C LEU A 388 -7.57 22.29 -2.35
N TRP A 389 -6.96 22.14 -3.53
CA TRP A 389 -6.36 23.21 -4.34
C TRP A 389 -7.18 23.42 -5.62
#